data_AF-A0A5E4KEU7-F1
#
_entry.id   AF-A0A5E4KEU7-F1
#
_cell.length_a   1.000
_cell.length_b   1.000
_cell.length_c   1.000
_cell.angle_alpha   90.00
_cell.angle_beta   90.00
_cell.angle_gamma   90.00
#
_symmetry.space_group_name_H-M   'P 1'
#
loop_
_entity.id
_entity.type
_entity.pdbx_description
1 polymer ?
#
loop_
_entity_poly.entity_id
_entity_poly.type
_entity_poly.pdbx_seq_one_letter_code
_entity_poly.pdbx_strand_id
1 'polypeptide(L)'
;MAQASLMEFRKTIATSLGTAFGIVIGMVWTQVILSAFVTGGIPLTSTGGTWGQWSIFMVTAVVVTVICVVAIVLLGRWGGKQ
;
A
#
# COMPACT_ATOMS: atom_id res chain seq x y z
N MET A 1 11.72 -36.59 -11.39
CA MET A 1 10.26 -36.40 -11.15
C MET A 1 9.96 -35.77 -9.78
N ALA A 2 10.50 -36.29 -8.66
CA ALA A 2 10.24 -35.72 -7.33
C ALA A 2 10.76 -34.28 -7.08
N GLN A 3 11.83 -33.85 -7.74
CA GLN A 3 12.35 -32.48 -7.56
C GLN A 3 11.49 -31.42 -8.26
N ALA A 4 10.83 -31.76 -9.37
CA ALA A 4 9.94 -30.84 -10.08
C ALA A 4 8.67 -30.56 -9.27
N SER A 5 8.09 -31.58 -8.64
CA SER A 5 6.89 -31.43 -7.80
C SER A 5 7.13 -30.59 -6.55
N LEU A 6 8.30 -30.71 -5.91
CA LEU A 6 8.67 -29.87 -4.77
C LEU A 6 8.82 -28.39 -5.18
N MET A 7 9.29 -28.12 -6.39
CA MET A 7 9.46 -26.75 -6.89
C MET A 7 8.13 -26.07 -7.20
N GLU A 8 7.21 -26.79 -7.85
CA GLU A 8 5.84 -26.31 -8.10
C GLU A 8 5.07 -26.09 -6.79
N PHE A 9 5.23 -27.01 -5.83
CA PHE A 9 4.62 -26.89 -4.51
C PHE A 9 5.10 -25.63 -3.77
N ARG A 10 6.42 -25.40 -3.74
CA ARG A 10 7.01 -24.18 -3.15
C ARG A 10 6.55 -22.91 -3.85
N LYS A 11 6.45 -22.93 -5.19
CA LYS A 11 5.96 -21.78 -5.97
C LYS A 11 4.51 -21.46 -5.64
N THR A 12 3.67 -22.48 -5.54
CA THR A 12 2.25 -22.34 -5.19
C THR A 12 2.09 -21.74 -3.79
N ILE A 13 2.86 -22.23 -2.81
CA ILE A 13 2.89 -21.67 -1.45
C ILE A 13 3.37 -20.22 -1.46
N ALA A 14 4.44 -19.90 -2.18
CA ALA A 14 4.95 -18.54 -2.26
C ALA A 14 3.92 -17.59 -2.88
N THR A 15 3.21 -18.02 -3.93
CA THR A 15 2.15 -17.21 -4.55
C THR A 15 0.95 -17.03 -3.64
N SER A 16 0.51 -18.08 -2.92
CA SER A 16 -0.64 -17.99 -2.01
C SER A 16 -0.32 -17.16 -0.76
N LEU A 17 0.90 -17.26 -0.22
CA LEU A 17 1.36 -16.39 0.85
C LEU A 17 1.48 -14.94 0.37
N GLY A 18 2.05 -14.70 -0.81
CA GLY A 18 2.18 -13.37 -1.39
C GLY A 18 0.83 -12.67 -1.58
N THR A 19 -0.19 -13.38 -2.05
CA THR A 19 -1.54 -12.82 -2.22
C THR A 19 -2.23 -12.57 -0.87
N ALA A 20 -2.16 -13.53 0.05
CA ALA A 20 -2.75 -13.38 1.39
C ALA A 20 -2.14 -12.20 2.16
N PHE A 21 -0.81 -12.09 2.17
CA PHE A 21 -0.13 -10.96 2.81
C PHE A 21 -0.35 -9.65 2.04
N GLY A 22 -0.41 -9.68 0.71
CA GLY A 22 -0.70 -8.48 -0.09
C GLY A 22 -2.03 -7.82 0.28
N ILE A 23 -3.07 -8.62 0.53
CA ILE A 23 -4.38 -8.12 0.98
C ILE A 23 -4.29 -7.51 2.38
N VAL A 24 -3.64 -8.20 3.33
CA VAL A 24 -3.48 -7.70 4.71
C VAL A 24 -2.70 -6.39 4.71
N ILE A 25 -1.63 -6.29 3.91
CA ILE A 25 -0.84 -5.07 3.76
C ILE A 25 -1.71 -3.94 3.19
N GLY A 26 -2.52 -4.20 2.16
CA GLY A 26 -3.46 -3.21 1.62
C GLY A 26 -4.45 -2.68 2.67
N MET A 27 -4.97 -3.57 3.52
CA MET A 27 -5.87 -3.18 4.62
C MET A 27 -5.18 -2.33 5.68
N VAL A 28 -3.97 -2.72 6.11
CA VAL A 28 -3.17 -1.92 7.05
C VAL A 28 -2.83 -0.55 6.44
N TRP A 29 -2.49 -0.53 5.15
CA TRP A 29 -2.12 0.69 4.44
C TRP A 29 -3.27 1.68 4.34
N THR A 30 -4.50 1.19 4.17
CA THR A 30 -5.70 2.03 4.21
C THR A 30 -5.78 2.80 5.54
N GLN A 31 -5.47 2.16 6.68
CA GLN A 31 -5.46 2.82 7.99
C GLN A 31 -4.34 3.85 8.12
N VAL A 32 -3.17 3.59 7.55
CA VAL A 32 -2.05 4.56 7.52
C VAL A 32 -2.45 5.81 6.74
N ILE A 33 -3.11 5.65 5.59
CA ILE A 33 -3.60 6.77 4.77
C ILE A 33 -4.65 7.58 5.54
N LEU A 34 -5.63 6.92 6.16
CA LEU A 34 -6.67 7.60 6.95
C LEU A 34 -6.06 8.36 8.14
N SER A 35 -5.09 7.77 8.82
CA SER A 35 -4.34 8.41 9.91
C SER A 35 -3.53 9.63 9.42
N ALA A 36 -2.92 9.55 8.23
CA ALA A 36 -2.20 10.67 7.63
C ALA A 36 -3.13 11.86 7.31
N PHE A 37 -4.34 11.58 6.83
CA PHE A 37 -5.35 12.63 6.62
C PHE A 37 -5.78 13.31 7.92
N VAL A 38 -6.00 12.53 8.99
CA VAL A 38 -6.31 13.08 10.32
C VAL A 38 -5.14 13.93 10.85
N THR A 39 -3.92 13.46 10.71
CA THR A 39 -2.70 14.19 11.13
C THR A 39 -2.52 15.47 10.33
N GLY A 40 -2.89 15.47 9.05
CA GLY A 40 -2.91 16.64 8.18
C GLY A 40 -4.07 17.60 8.46
N GLY A 41 -4.92 17.33 9.46
CA GLY A 41 -6.07 18.16 9.80
C GLY A 41 -7.20 18.11 8.77
N ILE A 42 -7.25 17.06 7.94
CA ILE A 42 -8.24 16.94 6.87
C ILE A 42 -9.42 16.09 7.34
N PRO A 43 -10.64 16.65 7.42
CA PRO A 43 -11.80 15.90 7.85
C PRO A 43 -12.22 14.88 6.79
N LEU A 44 -12.30 13.60 7.19
CA LEU A 44 -12.66 12.48 6.31
C LEU A 44 -14.15 12.43 5.95
N THR A 45 -14.98 13.19 6.65
CA THR A 45 -16.46 13.09 6.60
C THR A 45 -17.15 14.36 6.09
N SER A 46 -16.41 15.40 5.70
CA SER A 46 -17.00 16.64 5.23
C SER A 46 -17.24 16.61 3.72
N THR A 47 -18.45 16.24 3.31
CA THR A 47 -18.97 16.52 1.96
C THR A 47 -19.44 17.96 1.89
N GLY A 48 -18.52 18.88 1.59
CA GLY A 48 -18.83 20.31 1.45
C GLY A 48 -17.70 21.24 1.89
N GLY A 49 -16.48 21.02 1.38
CA GLY A 49 -15.33 21.87 1.67
C GLY A 49 -15.26 23.09 0.75
N THR A 50 -14.96 24.27 1.31
CA THR A 50 -14.46 25.42 0.55
C THR A 50 -13.25 25.01 -0.31
N TRP A 51 -12.99 25.73 -1.41
CA TRP A 51 -11.85 25.47 -2.33
C TRP A 51 -10.50 25.26 -1.60
N GLY A 52 -10.30 25.91 -0.45
CA GLY A 52 -9.13 25.69 0.43
C GLY A 52 -9.03 24.26 0.96
N GLN A 53 -10.11 23.71 1.50
CA GLN A 53 -10.13 22.34 2.05
C GLN A 53 -9.93 21.28 0.94
N TRP A 54 -10.51 21.52 -0.25
CA TRP A 54 -10.27 20.67 -1.41
C TRP A 54 -8.80 20.66 -1.83
N SER A 55 -8.14 21.82 -1.88
CA SER A 55 -6.72 21.90 -2.26
C SER A 55 -5.80 21.22 -1.26
N ILE A 56 -6.07 21.34 0.03
CA ILE A 56 -5.31 20.67 1.10
C ILE A 56 -5.51 19.14 1.00
N PHE A 57 -6.74 18.69 0.75
CA PHE A 57 -7.03 17.27 0.50
C PHE A 57 -6.24 16.75 -0.72
N MET A 58 -6.26 17.47 -1.84
CA MET A 58 -5.55 17.07 -3.06
C MET A 58 -4.04 16.99 -2.83
N VAL A 59 -3.45 17.99 -2.18
CA VAL A 59 -2.00 18.01 -1.89
C VAL A 59 -1.61 16.84 -0.97
N THR A 60 -2.36 16.61 0.11
CA THR A 60 -2.07 15.50 1.02
C THR A 60 -2.24 14.14 0.34
N ALA A 61 -3.27 13.97 -0.50
CA ALA A 61 -3.45 12.75 -1.28
C ALA A 61 -2.28 12.50 -2.25
N VAL A 62 -1.77 13.54 -2.91
CA VAL A 62 -0.59 13.45 -3.78
C VAL A 62 0.66 13.09 -2.98
N VAL A 63 0.93 13.77 -1.86
CA VAL A 63 2.10 13.49 -1.00
C VAL A 63 2.07 12.06 -0.49
N VAL A 64 0.92 11.61 0.00
CA VAL A 64 0.73 10.23 0.46
C VAL A 64 0.99 9.25 -0.67
N THR A 65 0.43 9.49 -1.87
CA THR A 65 0.64 8.62 -3.05
C THR A 65 2.13 8.51 -3.42
N VAL A 66 2.86 9.63 -3.41
CA VAL A 66 4.31 9.62 -3.67
C VAL A 66 5.05 8.80 -2.62
N ILE A 67 4.72 8.96 -1.33
CA ILE A 67 5.32 8.16 -0.26
C ILE A 67 5.02 6.66 -0.45
N CYS A 68 3.79 6.30 -0.83
CA CYS A 68 3.41 4.91 -1.12
C CYS A 68 4.27 4.30 -2.23
N VAL A 69 4.39 5.03 -3.35
CA VAL A 69 5.15 4.56 -4.52
C VAL A 69 6.62 4.40 -4.17
N VAL A 70 7.20 5.37 -3.46
CA VAL A 70 8.60 5.28 -2.99
C VAL A 70 8.78 4.08 -2.07
N ALA A 71 7.88 3.85 -1.12
CA ALA A 71 7.94 2.69 -0.22
C ALA A 71 7.88 1.36 -1.00
N ILE A 72 6.94 1.23 -1.95
CA ILE A 72 6.82 0.03 -2.80
C ILE A 72 8.08 -0.18 -3.64
N VAL A 73 8.63 0.88 -4.23
CA VAL A 73 9.86 0.79 -5.04
C VAL A 73 11.06 0.38 -4.20
N LEU A 74 11.20 0.95 -3.00
CA LEU A 74 12.30 0.60 -2.08
C LEU A 74 12.20 -0.86 -1.60
N LEU A 75 11.00 -1.30 -1.21
CA LEU A 75 10.75 -2.69 -0.79
C LEU A 75 10.89 -3.67 -1.96
N GLY A 76 10.37 -3.33 -3.15
CA GLY A 76 10.50 -4.11 -4.37
C GLY A 76 11.94 -4.24 -4.85
N ARG A 77 12.75 -3.17 -4.71
CA ARG A 77 14.20 -3.22 -4.95
C ARG A 77 14.94 -4.11 -3.94
N TRP A 78 14.40 -4.31 -2.74
CA TRP A 78 14.98 -5.21 -1.75
C TRP A 78 14.65 -6.68 -2.04
N GLY A 79 13.45 -6.98 -2.52
CA GLY A 79 13.05 -8.33 -2.96
C GLY A 79 13.64 -8.78 -4.30
N GLY A 80 14.19 -7.85 -5.10
CA GLY A 80 14.85 -8.13 -6.38
C GLY A 80 16.37 -8.25 -6.32
N LYS A 81 16.99 -8.08 -5.14
CA LYS A 81 18.38 -8.48 -4.95
C LYS A 81 18.41 -10.00 -4.84
N GLN A 82 18.93 -10.63 -5.89
CA GLN A 82 19.37 -12.01 -5.87
C GLN A 82 20.24 -12.29 -4.65
#